data_AF-A0A965PUV1-F1
#
_entry.id   AF-A0A965PUV1-F1
#
_cell.length_a   1.000
_cell.length_b   1.000
_cell.length_c   1.000
_cell.angle_alpha   90.00
_cell.angle_beta   90.00
_cell.angle_gamma   90.00
#
_symmetry.space_group_name_H-M   'P 1'
#
loop_
_entity.id
_entity.type
_entity.pdbx_description
1 polymer ?
#
loop_
_entity_poly.entity_id
_entity_poly.type
_entity_poly.pdbx_seq_one_letter_code
_entity_poly.pdbx_strand_id
1 'polypeptide(L)' 'GLDFLIEYNGEQHYTAVAAYGGGRKLAQQKHNDAAKMRYCSKHGIPLIIIPYYDYEKIDLEYIFEKAGI' A
#
# COMPACT_ATOMS: atom_id res chain seq x y z
N GLY A 1 16.66 11.47 -8.17
CA GLY A 1 15.40 11.25 -8.90
C GLY A 1 14.31 11.00 -7.88
N LEU A 2 13.12 10.58 -8.28
CA LEU A 2 12.19 9.92 -7.35
C LEU A 2 12.64 8.46 -7.22
N ASP A 3 12.95 8.02 -6.00
CA ASP A 3 13.47 6.66 -5.79
C ASP A 3 12.33 5.65 -5.69
N PHE A 4 11.34 5.89 -4.83
CA PHE A 4 10.13 5.07 -4.69
C PHE A 4 9.04 5.80 -3.90
N LEU A 5 7.83 5.24 -3.92
CA LEU A 5 6.70 5.63 -3.07
C LEU A 5 6.46 4.54 -2.02
N ILE A 6 5.94 4.93 -0.86
CA ILE A 6 5.49 4.00 0.18
C ILE A 6 4.00 4.21 0.42
N GLU A 7 3.25 3.11 0.48
CA GLU A 7 1.87 3.09 0.95
C GLU A 7 1.74 2.19 2.18
N TYR A 8 1.22 2.75 3.28
CA TYR A 8 0.91 1.99 4.49
C TYR A 8 -0.57 1.58 4.50
N ASN A 9 -0.81 0.29 4.26
CA ASN A 9 -2.16 -0.27 4.12
C ASN A 9 -2.76 -0.62 5.50
N GLY A 10 -3.69 0.21 5.95
CA GLY A 10 -4.56 -0.09 7.10
C GLY A 10 -5.47 -1.31 6.90
N GLU A 11 -6.12 -1.78 7.96
CA GLU A 11 -7.05 -2.92 7.95
C GLU A 11 -8.14 -2.81 6.87
N GLN A 12 -8.61 -1.59 6.59
CA GLN A 12 -9.62 -1.30 5.57
C GLN A 12 -9.24 -1.67 4.12
N HIS A 13 -7.95 -1.94 3.85
CA HIS A 13 -7.50 -2.45 2.55
C HIS A 13 -7.77 -3.96 2.39
N TYR A 14 -7.93 -4.67 3.51
CA TYR A 14 -8.03 -6.14 3.54
C TYR A 14 -9.42 -6.63 3.90
N THR A 15 -10.08 -5.96 4.85
CA THR A 15 -11.41 -6.35 5.35
C THR A 15 -12.39 -5.18 5.36
N ALA A 16 -13.67 -5.53 5.33
CA ALA A 16 -14.76 -4.56 5.35
C ALA A 16 -14.95 -4.05 6.78
N VAL A 17 -14.45 -2.85 7.05
CA VAL A 17 -14.61 -2.22 8.36
C VAL A 17 -15.84 -1.30 8.34
N ALA A 18 -16.81 -1.56 9.21
CA ALA A 18 -18.08 -0.83 9.23
C ALA A 18 -17.90 0.69 9.44
N ALA A 19 -16.99 1.09 10.34
CA ALA A 19 -16.65 2.49 10.59
C ALA A 19 -16.08 3.22 9.35
N TYR A 20 -15.51 2.47 8.40
CA TYR A 20 -14.98 3.01 7.15
C TYR A 20 -15.93 2.80 5.96
N GLY A 21 -17.20 2.44 6.19
CA GLY A 21 -18.22 2.26 5.16
C GLY A 21 -18.30 0.86 4.55
N GLY A 22 -17.71 -0.14 5.22
CA GLY A 22 -17.92 -1.57 4.96
C GLY A 22 -17.51 -2.01 3.55
N GLY A 23 -18.21 -3.03 3.01
CA GLY A 23 -17.83 -3.72 1.78
C GLY A 23 -17.74 -2.81 0.55
N ARG A 24 -18.58 -1.78 0.45
CA ARG A 24 -18.52 -0.81 -0.66
C ARG A 24 -17.21 -0.04 -0.66
N LYS A 25 -16.74 0.39 0.50
CA LYS A 25 -15.49 1.13 0.64
C LYS A 25 -14.27 0.23 0.47
N LEU A 26 -14.34 -1.02 0.93
CA LEU A 26 -13.33 -2.04 0.61
C LEU A 26 -13.19 -2.25 -0.91
N ALA A 27 -14.31 -2.38 -1.63
CA ALA A 27 -14.28 -2.54 -3.09
C ALA A 27 -13.67 -1.30 -3.79
N GLN A 28 -14.03 -0.10 -3.33
CA GLN A 28 -13.43 1.14 -3.84
C GLN A 28 -11.92 1.21 -3.56
N GLN A 29 -11.46 0.78 -2.37
CA GLN A 29 -10.05 0.75 -2.06
C GLN A 29 -9.29 -0.22 -2.95
N LYS A 30 -9.79 -1.44 -3.16
CA LYS A 30 -9.18 -2.39 -4.11
C LYS A 30 -9.09 -1.83 -5.53
N HIS A 31 -10.10 -1.08 -5.98
CA HIS A 31 -10.05 -0.40 -7.27
C HIS A 31 -8.97 0.69 -7.32
N ASN A 32 -8.89 1.53 -6.30
CA ASN A 32 -7.90 2.60 -6.19
C ASN A 32 -6.47 2.04 -6.10
N ASP A 33 -6.27 0.97 -5.34
CA ASP A 33 -4.99 0.28 -5.18
C ASP A 33 -4.51 -0.27 -6.53
N ALA A 34 -5.39 -0.92 -7.30
CA ALA A 34 -5.08 -1.35 -8.65
C ALA A 34 -4.73 -0.19 -9.60
N ALA A 35 -5.42 0.96 -9.47
CA ALA A 35 -5.11 2.14 -10.27
C ALA A 35 -3.75 2.73 -9.93
N LYS A 36 -3.39 2.83 -8.63
CA LYS A 36 -2.07 3.29 -8.17
C LYS A 36 -0.95 2.35 -8.64
N MET A 37 -1.13 1.03 -8.50
CA MET A 37 -0.15 0.05 -8.97
C MET A 37 0.10 0.18 -10.48
N ARG A 38 -0.98 0.31 -11.28
CA ARG A 38 -0.88 0.50 -12.73
C ARG A 38 -0.16 1.81 -13.09
N TYR A 39 -0.48 2.90 -12.39
CA TYR A 39 0.18 4.19 -12.61
C TYR A 39 1.68 4.09 -12.31
N CYS A 40 2.04 3.57 -11.14
CA CYS A 40 3.43 3.43 -10.72
C CYS A 40 4.22 2.56 -11.69
N SER A 41 3.67 1.40 -12.07
CA SER A 41 4.26 0.52 -13.09
C SER A 41 4.45 1.21 -14.44
N LYS A 42 3.45 1.94 -14.93
CA LYS A 42 3.52 2.66 -16.22
C LYS A 42 4.61 3.74 -16.24
N HIS A 43 4.88 4.35 -15.09
CA HIS A 43 5.83 5.46 -14.97
C HIS A 43 7.20 5.04 -14.41
N GLY A 44 7.44 3.74 -14.22
CA GLY A 44 8.69 3.24 -13.65
C GLY A 44 8.93 3.71 -12.21
N ILE A 45 7.86 3.96 -11.46
CA ILE A 45 7.92 4.38 -10.05
C ILE A 45 7.76 3.11 -9.21
N PRO A 46 8.75 2.70 -8.41
CA PRO A 46 8.55 1.62 -7.45
C PRO A 46 7.53 2.05 -6.38
N LEU A 47 6.58 1.17 -6.07
CA LEU A 47 5.58 1.37 -5.03
C LEU A 47 5.73 0.27 -3.99
N ILE A 48 6.20 0.63 -2.81
CA ILE A 48 6.33 -0.25 -1.64
C ILE A 48 5.02 -0.23 -0.87
N ILE A 49 4.45 -1.40 -0.62
CA ILE A 49 3.24 -1.54 0.20
C ILE A 49 3.62 -2.18 1.52
N ILE A 50 3.35 -1.47 2.61
CA ILE A 50 3.57 -1.95 3.98
C ILE A 50 2.20 -2.24 4.61
N PRO A 51 1.85 -3.50 4.92
CA PRO A 51 0.60 -3.81 5.58
C PRO A 51 0.63 -3.40 7.06
N TYR A 52 -0.52 -3.05 7.62
CA TYR A 52 -0.64 -2.61 9.03
C TYR A 52 -0.17 -3.64 10.05
N TYR A 53 -0.25 -4.94 9.74
CA TYR A 53 0.24 -5.99 10.63
C TYR A 53 1.78 -6.08 10.67
N ASP A 54 2.49 -5.35 9.82
CA ASP A 54 3.95 -5.21 9.86
C ASP A 54 4.41 -3.93 10.60
N TYR A 55 3.52 -3.21 11.29
CA TYR A 55 3.85 -1.96 11.98
C TYR A 55 5.10 -2.02 12.86
N GLU A 56 5.21 -3.06 13.69
CA GLU A 56 6.35 -3.25 14.61
C GLU A 56 7.66 -3.61 13.89
N LYS A 57 7.61 -3.91 12.59
CA LYS A 57 8.78 -4.20 11.76
C LYS A 57 9.28 -2.96 11.04
N ILE A 58 8.56 -1.83 11.12
CA ILE A 58 8.90 -0.65 10.32
C ILE A 58 10.14 0.02 10.90
N ASP A 59 11.26 -0.22 10.23
CA ASP A 59 12.50 0.52 10.34
C ASP A 59 13.10 0.76 8.93
N LEU A 60 14.30 1.34 8.87
CA LEU A 60 14.97 1.59 7.59
C LEU A 60 15.39 0.31 6.87
N GLU A 61 15.83 -0.71 7.63
CA GLU A 61 16.27 -1.99 7.06
C GLU A 61 15.10 -2.69 6.37
N TYR A 62 13.95 -2.76 7.04
CA TYR A 62 12.71 -3.28 6.48
C TYR A 62 12.24 -2.52 5.23
N ILE A 63 12.31 -1.17 5.25
CA ILE A 63 11.92 -0.36 4.08
C ILE A 63 12.84 -0.64 2.89
N PHE A 64 14.16 -0.71 3.12
CA PHE A 64 15.13 -0.97 2.04
C PHE A 64 15.01 -2.40 1.49
N GLU A 65 14.79 -3.39 2.36
CA GLU A 65 14.48 -4.75 1.92
C GLU A 65 13.27 -4.78 0.99
N LYS A 66 12.19 -4.08 1.36
CA LYS A 66 10.99 -3.96 0.52
C LYS A 66 11.22 -3.16 -0.76
N ALA A 67 12.16 -2.22 -0.75
CA ALA A 67 12.57 -1.46 -1.94
C ALA A 67 13.47 -2.29 -2.88
N GLY A 68 14.04 -3.41 -2.41
CA GLY A 68 15.02 -4.19 -3.14
C GLY A 68 16.39 -3.50 -3.24
N ILE A 69 16.75 -2.70 -2.23
CA ILE A 69 18.01 -1.94 -2.14
C ILE A 69 18.87 -2.50 -1.00
#